data_AF-A0AAU7ZQT2-F1
#
_entry.id   AF-A0AAU7ZQT2-F1
#
_cell.length_a   1.000
_cell.length_b   1.000
_cell.length_c   1.000
_cell.angle_alpha   90.00
_cell.angle_beta   90.00
_cell.angle_gamma   90.00
#
_symmetry.space_group_name_H-M   'P 1'
#
loop_
_entity.id
_entity.type
_entity.pdbx_description
1 polymer ?
#
loop_
_entity_poly.entity_id
_entity_poly.type
_entity_poly.pdbx_seq_one_letter_code
_entity_poly.pdbx_strand_id
1 'polypeptide(L)'
;MDHREAVESQAVERYLLKEFSASEREEFEEHYFGCGECVSDLRSTSAFLELAGRVIVSDRIGAPKPKVLPILNRWKPIGYAIAASVACFSFILYQNILVIPRLRSSASPQALQYFSLTDKTARGSVQTALKIEPGKPFLLLVDFPPREAIGEYRCDISNLAGRKMLSFSLSKENVQNTVPLLIPAASLEPGVYSLSISGRSTNESAYTEIQNLHFEIR
;
A
#
# COMPACT_ATOMS: atom_id res chain seq x y z
N MET A 1 -86.05 2.09 11.75
CA MET A 1 -84.83 1.61 12.43
C MET A 1 -84.96 1.73 13.94
N ASP A 2 -84.53 0.72 14.68
CA ASP A 2 -84.48 0.73 16.15
C ASP A 2 -83.09 1.14 16.69
N HIS A 3 -82.99 1.54 17.96
CA HIS A 3 -81.72 1.97 18.57
C HIS A 3 -80.64 0.87 18.50
N ARG A 4 -81.01 -0.39 18.79
CA ARG A 4 -80.07 -1.53 18.70
C ARG A 4 -79.55 -1.73 17.28
N GLU A 5 -80.42 -1.56 16.29
CA GLU A 5 -80.07 -1.64 14.88
C GLU A 5 -79.16 -0.46 14.46
N ALA A 6 -79.36 0.73 15.03
CA ALA A 6 -78.48 1.89 14.86
C ALA A 6 -77.04 1.58 15.28
N VAL A 7 -76.89 0.97 16.45
CA VAL A 7 -75.59 0.65 17.04
C VAL A 7 -74.91 -0.49 16.29
N GLU A 8 -75.65 -1.56 15.98
CA GLU A 8 -75.11 -2.72 15.25
C GLU A 8 -74.66 -2.37 13.82
N SER A 9 -75.36 -1.44 13.17
CA SER A 9 -75.06 -1.01 11.80
C SER A 9 -74.09 0.17 11.71
N GLN A 10 -73.59 0.67 12.84
CA GLN A 10 -72.76 1.88 12.93
C GLN A 10 -73.39 3.06 12.17
N ALA A 11 -74.69 3.26 12.40
CA ALA A 11 -75.51 4.18 11.64
C ALA A 11 -75.01 5.62 11.75
N VAL A 12 -74.52 6.02 12.92
CA VAL A 12 -74.00 7.36 13.19
C VAL A 12 -72.75 7.64 12.36
N GLU A 13 -71.79 6.71 12.34
CA GLU A 13 -70.53 6.84 11.61
C GLU A 13 -70.78 6.84 10.11
N ARG A 14 -71.59 5.90 9.61
CA ARG A 14 -71.95 5.81 8.19
C ARG A 14 -72.73 7.04 7.71
N TYR A 15 -73.63 7.57 8.54
CA TYR A 15 -74.34 8.82 8.24
C TYR A 15 -73.38 10.01 8.10
N LEU A 16 -72.44 10.18 9.04
CA LEU A 16 -71.44 11.26 9.03
C LEU A 16 -70.42 11.12 7.88
N LEU A 17 -70.05 9.89 7.51
CA LEU A 17 -69.19 9.58 6.38
C LEU A 17 -69.91 9.63 5.02
N LYS A 18 -71.22 9.91 5.00
CA LYS A 18 -72.09 9.97 3.80
C LYS A 18 -72.20 8.65 3.05
N GLU A 19 -72.16 7.52 3.76
CA GLU A 19 -72.24 6.17 3.21
C GLU A 19 -73.68 5.59 3.16
N PHE A 20 -74.67 6.40 3.51
CA PHE A 20 -76.09 6.03 3.43
C PHE A 20 -76.69 6.27 2.05
N SER A 21 -77.50 5.32 1.61
CA SER A 21 -78.47 5.53 0.54
C SER A 21 -79.57 6.51 0.97
N ALA A 22 -80.34 7.04 0.01
CA ALA A 22 -81.40 8.00 0.31
C ALA A 22 -82.45 7.43 1.29
N SER A 23 -82.82 6.16 1.13
CA SER A 23 -83.80 5.49 2.00
C SER A 23 -83.27 5.23 3.41
N GLU A 24 -82.02 4.78 3.55
CA GLU A 24 -81.40 4.55 4.87
C GLU A 24 -81.24 5.87 5.65
N ARG A 25 -80.98 6.98 4.94
CA ARG A 25 -80.88 8.29 5.55
C ARG A 25 -82.22 8.76 6.14
N GLU A 26 -83.31 8.65 5.39
CA GLU A 26 -84.65 9.01 5.87
C GLU A 26 -85.04 8.18 7.10
N GLU A 27 -84.78 6.88 7.06
CA GLU A 27 -85.09 5.97 8.17
C GLU A 27 -84.28 6.27 9.44
N PHE A 28 -83.01 6.63 9.28
CA PHE A 28 -82.16 7.05 10.39
C PHE A 28 -82.53 8.43 10.93
N GLU A 29 -82.87 9.39 10.08
CA GLU A 29 -83.30 10.72 10.50
C GLU A 29 -84.59 10.65 11.31
N GLU A 30 -85.58 9.85 10.89
CA GLU A 30 -86.81 9.61 11.65
C GLU A 30 -86.52 9.06 13.06
N HIS A 31 -85.59 8.10 13.17
CA HIS A 31 -85.15 7.57 14.46
C HIS A 31 -84.37 8.60 15.31
N TYR A 32 -83.45 9.32 14.68
CA TYR A 32 -82.59 10.33 15.31
C TYR A 32 -83.41 11.43 16.01
N PHE A 33 -84.55 11.85 15.45
CA PHE A 33 -85.41 12.84 16.09
C PHE A 33 -86.07 12.35 17.39
N GLY A 34 -86.24 11.03 17.55
CA GLY A 34 -86.91 10.42 18.70
C GLY A 34 -85.98 9.83 19.78
N CYS A 35 -84.70 9.59 19.47
CA CYS A 35 -83.78 8.89 20.36
C CYS A 35 -82.65 9.81 20.89
N GLY A 36 -82.70 10.13 22.19
CA GLY A 36 -81.69 10.98 22.83
C GLY A 36 -80.27 10.40 22.83
N GLU A 37 -80.13 9.08 22.85
CA GLU A 37 -78.83 8.40 22.82
C GLU A 37 -78.16 8.54 21.46
N CYS A 38 -78.89 8.30 20.37
CA CYS A 38 -78.39 8.48 19.00
C CYS A 38 -78.05 9.96 18.71
N VAL A 39 -78.80 10.91 19.28
CA VAL A 39 -78.45 12.34 19.19
C VAL A 39 -77.14 12.66 19.89
N SER A 40 -76.94 12.11 21.09
CA SER A 40 -75.71 12.31 21.86
C SER A 40 -74.49 11.73 21.15
N ASP A 41 -74.64 10.53 20.60
CA ASP A 41 -73.58 9.83 19.88
C ASP A 41 -73.20 10.54 18.56
N LEU A 42 -74.20 11.02 17.81
CA LEU A 42 -73.98 11.81 16.60
C LEU A 42 -73.23 13.11 16.88
N ARG A 43 -73.57 13.82 17.96
CA ARG A 43 -72.86 15.04 18.37
C ARG A 43 -71.42 14.76 18.81
N SER A 44 -71.21 13.67 19.51
CA SER A 44 -69.89 13.27 20.01
C SER A 44 -68.98 12.89 18.86
N THR A 45 -69.49 12.10 17.92
CA THR A 45 -68.75 11.66 16.73
C THR A 45 -68.50 12.83 15.76
N SER A 46 -69.45 13.76 15.59
CA SER A 46 -69.21 14.96 14.77
C SER A 46 -68.11 15.85 15.36
N ALA A 47 -68.12 16.06 16.69
CA ALA A 47 -67.07 16.84 17.37
C ALA A 47 -65.69 16.16 17.25
N PHE A 48 -65.64 14.83 17.34
CA PHE A 48 -64.42 14.07 17.13
C PHE A 48 -63.86 14.26 15.70
N LEU A 49 -64.69 14.17 14.67
CA LEU A 49 -64.26 14.34 13.28
C LEU A 49 -63.70 15.75 13.01
N GLU A 50 -64.30 16.79 13.59
CA GLU A 50 -63.78 18.16 13.47
C GLU A 50 -62.38 18.30 14.09
N LEU A 51 -62.16 17.72 15.27
CA LEU A 51 -60.88 17.74 15.96
C LEU A 51 -59.82 16.90 15.22
N ALA A 52 -60.19 15.70 14.77
CA ALA A 52 -59.32 14.81 14.00
C ALA A 52 -58.86 15.47 12.69
N GLY A 53 -59.77 16.14 11.98
CA GLY A 53 -59.44 16.90 10.76
C GLY A 53 -58.41 17.99 11.02
N ARG A 54 -58.53 18.73 12.12
CA ARG A 54 -57.56 19.77 12.51
C ARG A 54 -56.18 19.19 12.82
N VAL A 55 -56.10 18.07 13.54
CA VAL A 55 -54.84 17.43 13.88
C VAL A 55 -54.13 16.92 12.60
N ILE A 56 -54.86 16.21 11.74
CA ILE A 56 -54.32 15.69 10.47
C ILE A 56 -53.81 16.81 9.56
N VAL A 57 -54.52 17.94 9.49
CA VAL A 57 -54.09 19.10 8.71
C VAL A 57 -52.90 19.81 9.38
N SER A 58 -52.88 19.92 10.71
CA SER A 58 -51.76 20.54 11.43
C SER A 58 -50.44 19.78 11.26
N ASP A 59 -50.49 18.45 11.20
CA ASP A 59 -49.33 17.60 10.95
C ASP A 59 -48.82 17.74 9.49
N ARG A 60 -49.72 18.05 8.56
CA ARG A 60 -49.36 18.39 7.17
C ARG A 60 -48.77 19.80 7.02
N ILE A 61 -49.14 20.74 7.87
CA ILE A 61 -48.60 22.12 7.87
C ILE A 61 -47.20 22.14 8.52
N GLY A 62 -46.88 21.17 9.38
CA GLY A 62 -45.57 21.01 10.04
C GLY A 62 -44.56 20.11 9.31
N ALA A 63 -44.97 19.37 8.27
CA ALA A 63 -44.04 18.53 7.52
C ALA A 63 -42.99 19.41 6.81
N PRO A 64 -41.69 19.33 7.19
CA PRO A 64 -40.66 20.08 6.49
C PRO A 64 -40.64 19.58 5.05
N LYS A 65 -40.96 20.46 4.09
CA LYS A 65 -40.78 20.17 2.67
C LYS A 65 -39.37 19.61 2.49
N PRO A 66 -39.17 18.39 1.98
CA PRO A 66 -37.83 17.87 1.79
C PRO A 66 -37.12 18.86 0.87
N LYS A 67 -36.05 19.49 1.38
CA LYS A 67 -35.17 20.31 0.55
C LYS A 67 -34.58 19.36 -0.48
N VAL A 68 -35.16 19.35 -1.67
CA VAL A 68 -34.63 18.63 -2.82
C VAL A 68 -33.33 19.32 -3.18
N LEU A 69 -32.24 18.86 -2.57
CA LEU A 69 -30.90 19.34 -2.91
C LEU A 69 -30.68 19.02 -4.39
N PRO A 70 -30.16 19.98 -5.19
CA PRO A 70 -29.99 19.78 -6.61
C PRO A 70 -28.99 18.63 -6.86
N ILE A 71 -29.51 17.49 -7.33
CA ILE A 71 -28.74 16.28 -7.65
C ILE A 71 -27.57 16.59 -8.60
N LEU A 72 -27.69 17.63 -9.43
CA LEU A 72 -26.70 18.00 -10.43
C LEU A 72 -25.37 18.50 -9.84
N ASN A 73 -25.34 19.07 -8.63
CA ASN A 73 -24.09 19.56 -8.02
C ASN A 73 -23.35 18.50 -7.19
N ARG A 74 -23.92 17.28 -7.05
CA ARG A 74 -23.28 16.15 -6.36
C ARG A 74 -22.30 15.34 -7.23
N TRP A 75 -22.25 15.59 -8.53
CA TRP A 75 -21.43 14.81 -9.49
C TRP A 75 -20.04 15.40 -9.71
N LYS A 76 -19.85 16.68 -9.43
CA LYS A 76 -18.52 17.34 -9.45
C LYS A 76 -17.51 16.68 -8.50
N PRO A 77 -17.82 16.40 -7.22
CA PRO A 77 -16.87 15.73 -6.34
C PRO A 77 -16.56 14.28 -6.76
N ILE A 78 -17.49 13.60 -7.43
CA ILE A 78 -17.29 12.24 -7.95
C ILE A 78 -16.28 12.25 -9.12
N GLY A 79 -16.36 13.24 -10.01
CA GLY A 79 -15.38 13.42 -11.09
C GLY A 79 -13.94 13.62 -10.57
N TYR A 80 -13.77 14.46 -9.54
CA TYR A 80 -12.46 14.68 -8.91
C TYR A 80 -11.94 13.42 -8.19
N ALA A 81 -12.82 12.68 -7.52
CA ALA A 81 -12.44 11.42 -6.86
C ALA A 81 -11.95 10.37 -7.87
N ILE A 82 -12.67 10.20 -8.99
CA ILE A 82 -12.29 9.27 -10.06
C ILE A 82 -10.94 9.69 -10.69
N ALA A 83 -10.77 10.97 -10.99
CA ALA A 83 -9.51 11.49 -11.55
C ALA A 83 -8.32 11.23 -10.60
N ALA A 84 -8.50 11.47 -9.30
CA ALA A 84 -7.47 11.18 -8.30
C ALA A 84 -7.14 9.68 -8.21
N SER A 85 -8.16 8.82 -8.22
CA SER A 85 -7.97 7.36 -8.22
C SER A 85 -7.22 6.88 -9.47
N VAL A 86 -7.55 7.40 -10.65
CA VAL A 86 -6.86 7.05 -11.90
C VAL A 86 -5.40 7.51 -11.87
N ALA A 87 -5.12 8.70 -11.34
CA ALA A 87 -3.75 9.20 -11.20
C ALA A 87 -2.91 8.33 -10.25
N CYS A 88 -3.46 7.99 -9.07
CA CYS A 88 -2.81 7.08 -8.13
C CYS A 88 -2.59 5.70 -8.74
N PHE A 89 -3.58 5.14 -9.43
CA PHE A 89 -3.45 3.82 -10.06
C PHE A 89 -2.42 3.83 -11.18
N SER A 90 -2.40 4.87 -12.01
CA SER A 90 -1.39 5.06 -13.06
C SER A 90 0.01 5.16 -12.49
N PHE A 91 0.17 5.87 -11.37
CA PHE A 91 1.46 5.97 -10.67
C PHE A 91 1.91 4.62 -10.09
N ILE A 92 1.00 3.86 -9.47
CA ILE A 92 1.28 2.50 -8.99
C ILE A 92 1.66 1.59 -10.15
N LEU A 93 0.93 1.65 -11.27
CA LEU A 93 1.19 0.84 -12.45
C LEU A 93 2.54 1.18 -13.07
N TYR A 94 2.88 2.46 -13.16
CA TYR A 94 4.18 2.93 -13.62
C TYR A 94 5.32 2.40 -12.73
N GLN A 95 5.18 2.55 -11.41
CA GLN A 95 6.17 2.03 -10.48
C GLN A 95 6.33 0.51 -10.59
N ASN A 96 5.23 -0.23 -10.72
CA ASN A 96 5.25 -1.70 -10.69
C ASN A 96 5.70 -2.32 -12.02
N ILE A 97 5.37 -1.70 -13.17
CA ILE A 97 5.70 -2.26 -14.50
C ILE A 97 7.05 -1.76 -15.02
N LEU A 98 7.45 -0.52 -14.73
CA LEU A 98 8.67 0.05 -15.33
C LEU A 98 9.81 0.21 -14.33
N VAL A 99 9.53 0.68 -13.12
CA VAL A 99 10.57 1.04 -12.14
C VAL A 99 11.06 -0.19 -11.36
N ILE A 100 10.15 -0.94 -10.73
CA ILE A 100 10.48 -2.11 -9.92
C ILE A 100 11.22 -3.20 -10.70
N PRO A 101 10.83 -3.59 -11.93
CA PRO A 101 11.58 -4.62 -12.65
C PRO A 101 12.98 -4.16 -13.03
N ARG A 102 13.18 -2.87 -13.36
CA ARG A 102 14.52 -2.31 -13.62
C ARG A 102 15.40 -2.29 -12.36
N LEU A 103 14.80 -2.02 -11.20
CA LEU A 103 15.52 -2.10 -9.92
C LEU A 103 15.80 -3.55 -9.52
N ARG A 104 14.85 -4.47 -9.73
CA ARG A 104 15.03 -5.91 -9.47
C ARG A 104 16.06 -6.56 -10.41
N SER A 105 16.15 -6.12 -11.66
CA SER A 105 17.21 -6.60 -12.56
C SER A 105 18.59 -6.14 -12.11
N SER A 106 18.71 -4.94 -11.53
CA SER A 106 19.98 -4.45 -10.98
C SER A 106 20.29 -5.00 -9.59
N ALA A 107 19.27 -5.42 -8.83
CA ALA A 107 19.37 -5.92 -7.46
C ALA A 107 19.03 -7.42 -7.36
N SER A 108 19.23 -8.18 -8.42
CA SER A 108 19.09 -9.65 -8.35
C SER A 108 20.07 -10.16 -7.28
N PRO A 109 19.64 -10.96 -6.29
CA PRO A 109 20.54 -11.57 -5.33
C PRO A 109 21.48 -12.51 -6.10
N GLN A 110 22.69 -12.02 -6.41
CA GLN A 110 23.71 -12.82 -7.03
C GLN A 110 24.45 -13.56 -5.91
N ALA A 111 24.48 -14.89 -6.00
CA ALA A 111 25.40 -15.68 -5.19
C ALA A 111 26.83 -15.32 -5.60
N LEU A 112 27.45 -14.41 -4.86
CA LEU A 112 28.84 -14.03 -5.04
C LEU A 112 29.72 -15.22 -4.67
N GLN A 113 30.50 -15.72 -5.62
CA GLN A 113 31.54 -16.69 -5.31
C GLN A 113 32.65 -15.99 -4.54
N TYR A 114 33.07 -16.56 -3.41
CA TYR A 114 34.17 -16.07 -2.61
C TYR A 114 35.37 -17.00 -2.73
N PHE A 115 36.57 -16.43 -2.80
CA PHE A 115 37.83 -17.18 -2.85
C PHE A 115 38.84 -16.58 -1.88
N SER A 116 39.49 -17.42 -1.08
CA SER A 116 40.52 -16.99 -0.12
C SER A 116 41.92 -17.12 -0.71
N LEU A 117 42.68 -16.02 -0.69
CA LEU A 117 44.11 -16.02 -0.96
C LEU A 117 44.87 -15.94 0.36
N THR A 118 45.45 -17.06 0.77
CA THR A 118 46.31 -17.16 1.96
C THR A 118 47.76 -17.32 1.53
N ASP A 119 48.69 -16.81 2.35
CA ASP A 119 50.12 -16.80 2.07
C ASP A 119 50.69 -18.21 1.84
N LYS A 120 51.40 -18.40 0.72
CA LYS A 120 51.88 -19.71 0.22
C LYS A 120 53.18 -20.14 0.89
N THR A 121 53.23 -20.17 2.23
CA THR A 121 54.35 -20.79 2.96
C THR A 121 54.07 -22.25 3.38
N ALA A 122 52.85 -22.76 3.15
CA ALA A 122 52.57 -24.19 3.28
C ALA A 122 53.07 -24.97 2.05
N ARG A 123 53.89 -25.99 2.30
CA ARG A 123 54.64 -26.82 1.34
C ARG A 123 53.72 -27.53 0.34
N GLY A 124 53.36 -26.88 -0.77
CA GLY A 124 52.51 -27.43 -1.84
C GLY A 124 51.98 -26.34 -2.77
N SER A 125 52.84 -25.79 -3.64
CA SER A 125 52.50 -24.69 -4.56
C SER A 125 51.62 -25.16 -5.71
N VAL A 126 50.32 -25.33 -5.45
CA VAL A 126 49.31 -25.39 -6.51
C VAL A 126 48.83 -23.96 -6.74
N GLN A 127 48.98 -23.48 -7.97
CA GLN A 127 48.38 -22.22 -8.41
C GLN A 127 46.87 -22.33 -8.18
N THR A 128 46.29 -21.46 -7.35
CA THR A 128 44.85 -21.47 -7.11
C THR A 128 44.16 -21.05 -8.40
N ALA A 129 43.75 -22.03 -9.20
CA ALA A 129 42.95 -21.81 -10.40
C ALA A 129 41.53 -21.50 -9.94
N LEU A 130 41.17 -20.22 -10.04
CA LEU A 130 39.85 -19.69 -9.74
C LEU A 130 38.98 -19.93 -10.99
N LYS A 131 38.04 -20.86 -10.90
CA LYS A 131 37.05 -21.07 -11.97
C LYS A 131 35.97 -20.02 -11.82
N ILE A 132 36.00 -18.96 -12.63
CA ILE A 132 35.09 -17.82 -12.51
C ILE A 132 34.15 -17.81 -13.72
N GLU A 133 32.85 -17.64 -13.47
CA GLU A 133 31.89 -17.47 -14.55
C GLU A 133 32.09 -16.09 -15.21
N PRO A 134 32.34 -16.03 -16.53
CA PRO A 134 32.65 -14.78 -17.21
C PRO A 134 31.49 -13.78 -17.08
N GLY A 135 31.81 -12.56 -16.65
CA GLY A 135 30.82 -11.48 -16.50
C GLY A 135 30.04 -11.46 -15.18
N LYS A 136 30.43 -12.26 -14.17
CA LYS A 136 29.89 -12.13 -12.80
C LYS A 136 30.90 -11.51 -11.84
N PRO A 137 30.47 -10.66 -10.89
CA PRO A 137 31.35 -10.17 -9.84
C PRO A 137 31.68 -11.30 -8.87
N PHE A 138 32.89 -11.28 -8.32
CA PHE A 138 33.34 -12.24 -7.31
C PHE A 138 34.08 -11.53 -6.19
N LEU A 139 34.20 -12.20 -5.05
CA LEU A 139 34.77 -11.64 -3.83
C LEU A 139 36.08 -12.36 -3.51
N LEU A 140 37.16 -11.59 -3.39
CA LEU A 140 38.49 -12.10 -3.07
C LEU A 140 38.79 -11.78 -1.61
N LEU A 141 38.85 -12.82 -0.77
CA LEU A 141 39.22 -12.73 0.64
C LEU A 141 40.75 -12.74 0.72
N VAL A 142 41.34 -11.61 1.10
CA VAL A 142 42.79 -11.46 1.20
C VAL A 142 43.16 -11.32 2.67
N ASP A 143 44.08 -12.16 3.12
CA ASP A 143 44.59 -12.10 4.49
C ASP A 143 45.71 -11.05 4.60
N PHE A 144 45.55 -10.10 5.53
CA PHE A 144 46.55 -9.08 5.81
C PHE A 144 47.23 -9.40 7.15
N PRO A 145 48.56 -9.55 7.19
CA PRO A 145 49.26 -9.68 8.46
C PRO A 145 49.17 -8.35 9.22
N PRO A 146 48.65 -8.32 10.47
CA PRO A 146 48.51 -7.08 11.22
C PRO A 146 49.90 -6.50 11.54
N ARG A 147 50.28 -5.41 10.86
CA ARG A 147 51.47 -4.61 11.17
C ARG A 147 51.03 -3.26 11.72
N GLU A 148 51.36 -2.98 12.99
CA GLU A 148 50.90 -1.78 13.71
C GLU A 148 51.41 -0.45 13.11
N ALA A 149 52.49 -0.50 12.32
CA ALA A 149 53.20 0.66 11.77
C ALA A 149 52.69 1.18 10.41
N ILE A 150 51.61 0.62 9.84
CA ILE A 150 51.10 0.96 8.50
C ILE A 150 49.75 1.65 8.61
N GLY A 151 49.63 2.86 8.05
CA GLY A 151 48.42 3.70 8.13
C GLY A 151 47.49 3.56 6.93
N GLU A 152 48.01 3.19 5.75
CA GLU A 152 47.22 3.03 4.53
C GLU A 152 47.75 1.86 3.70
N TYR A 153 46.84 1.04 3.17
CA TYR A 153 47.16 -0.09 2.32
C TYR A 153 46.65 0.18 0.90
N ARG A 154 47.47 -0.14 -0.09
CA ARG A 154 47.13 -0.10 -1.51
C ARG A 154 47.26 -1.50 -2.10
N CYS A 155 46.20 -1.97 -2.70
CA CYS A 155 46.13 -3.26 -3.37
C CYS A 155 46.04 -3.03 -4.88
N ASP A 156 47.07 -3.39 -5.63
CA ASP A 156 47.09 -3.28 -7.08
C ASP A 156 47.01 -4.70 -7.68
N ILE A 157 46.01 -4.94 -8.54
CA ILE A 157 45.90 -6.17 -9.34
C ILE A 157 46.53 -5.91 -10.71
N SER A 158 47.50 -6.74 -11.07
CA SER A 158 48.26 -6.65 -12.31
C SER A 158 48.13 -7.95 -13.10
N ASN A 159 48.03 -7.84 -14.43
CA ASN A 159 48.14 -8.98 -15.34
C ASN A 159 49.62 -9.38 -15.51
N LEU A 160 49.91 -10.56 -16.05
CA LEU A 160 51.24 -11.07 -16.36
C LEU A 160 52.09 -10.13 -17.25
N ALA A 161 51.43 -9.23 -17.99
CA ALA A 161 52.05 -8.16 -18.77
C ALA A 161 52.45 -6.90 -17.95
N GLY A 162 52.27 -6.91 -16.62
CA GLY A 162 52.55 -5.79 -15.71
C GLY A 162 51.53 -4.64 -15.80
N ARG A 163 50.44 -4.80 -16.56
CA ARG A 163 49.39 -3.79 -16.69
C ARG A 163 48.49 -3.80 -15.45
N LYS A 164 48.46 -2.70 -14.70
CA LYS A 164 47.55 -2.51 -13.55
C LYS A 164 46.11 -2.46 -14.05
N MET A 165 45.28 -3.42 -13.64
CA MET A 165 43.88 -3.49 -14.04
C MET A 165 42.96 -2.89 -12.99
N LEU A 166 43.28 -3.05 -11.70
CA LEU A 166 42.49 -2.53 -10.59
C LEU A 166 43.40 -2.05 -9.46
N SER A 167 43.01 -0.96 -8.82
CA SER A 167 43.67 -0.43 -7.63
C SER A 167 42.62 -0.17 -6.55
N PHE A 168 42.84 -0.70 -5.35
CA PHE A 168 42.00 -0.44 -4.17
C PHE A 168 42.86 0.23 -3.08
N SER A 169 42.37 1.33 -2.51
CA SER A 169 42.98 1.97 -1.34
C SER A 169 42.15 1.64 -0.10
N LEU A 170 42.79 1.11 0.94
CA LEU A 170 42.17 0.69 2.19
C LEU A 170 42.83 1.43 3.36
N SER A 171 42.01 2.04 4.23
CA SER A 171 42.49 2.63 5.50
C SER A 171 42.76 1.54 6.54
N LYS A 172 43.63 1.84 7.51
CA LYS A 172 43.93 0.96 8.66
C LYS A 172 42.68 0.51 9.41
N GLU A 173 41.61 1.32 9.49
CA GLU A 173 40.36 0.90 10.16
C GLU A 173 39.63 -0.24 9.42
N ASN A 174 39.81 -0.35 8.10
CA ASN A 174 39.14 -1.35 7.26
C ASN A 174 39.97 -2.63 7.09
N VAL A 175 41.22 -2.65 7.57
CA VAL A 175 42.13 -3.79 7.47
C VAL A 175 42.23 -4.45 8.84
N GLN A 176 41.36 -5.44 9.07
CA GLN A 176 41.48 -6.34 10.23
C GLN A 176 42.40 -7.52 9.88
N ASN A 177 41.85 -8.73 9.74
CA ASN A 177 42.58 -9.95 9.41
C ASN A 177 42.37 -10.40 7.97
N THR A 178 41.11 -10.40 7.50
CA THR A 178 40.76 -10.80 6.14
C THR A 178 39.87 -9.72 5.55
N VAL A 179 40.29 -9.12 4.43
CA VAL A 179 39.51 -8.07 3.76
C VAL A 179 38.83 -8.64 2.52
N PRO A 180 37.50 -8.51 2.39
CA PRO A 180 36.78 -8.87 1.18
C PRO A 180 36.97 -7.80 0.10
N LEU A 181 37.70 -8.11 -0.96
CA LEU A 181 37.82 -7.27 -2.15
C LEU A 181 36.77 -7.67 -3.18
N LEU A 182 35.84 -6.76 -3.48
CA LEU A 182 34.84 -6.97 -4.53
C LEU A 182 35.45 -6.67 -5.89
N ILE A 183 35.49 -7.67 -6.78
CA ILE A 183 35.98 -7.52 -8.14
C ILE A 183 34.77 -7.40 -9.08
N PRO A 184 34.57 -6.25 -9.76
CA PRO A 184 33.45 -6.05 -10.67
C PRO A 184 33.49 -7.03 -11.85
N ALA A 185 32.32 -7.49 -12.27
CA ALA A 185 32.14 -8.20 -13.53
C ALA A 185 32.77 -7.43 -14.70
N ALA A 186 33.46 -8.14 -15.59
CA ALA A 186 34.13 -7.62 -16.79
C ALA A 186 35.42 -6.80 -16.56
N SER A 187 35.94 -6.70 -15.34
CA SER A 187 37.22 -6.02 -15.07
C SER A 187 38.46 -6.89 -15.28
N LEU A 188 38.31 -8.23 -15.25
CA LEU A 188 39.38 -9.20 -15.43
C LEU A 188 38.94 -10.27 -16.45
N GLU A 189 39.82 -10.60 -17.38
CA GLU A 189 39.64 -11.68 -18.36
C GLU A 189 40.24 -12.98 -17.80
N PRO A 190 39.94 -14.16 -18.37
CA PRO A 190 40.64 -15.39 -18.02
C PRO A 190 42.15 -15.24 -18.26
N GLY A 191 42.96 -15.49 -17.23
CA GLY A 191 44.39 -15.20 -17.27
C GLY A 191 45.08 -15.29 -15.91
N VAL A 192 46.39 -15.09 -15.91
CA VAL A 192 47.22 -15.14 -14.70
C VAL A 192 47.43 -13.72 -14.16
N TYR A 193 47.15 -13.53 -12.87
CA TYR A 193 47.21 -12.24 -12.20
C TYR A 193 48.08 -12.27 -10.94
N SER A 194 48.66 -11.11 -10.63
CA SER A 194 49.37 -10.83 -9.37
C SER A 194 48.68 -9.70 -8.62
N LEU A 195 48.36 -9.95 -7.36
CA LEU A 195 47.90 -8.97 -6.39
C LEU A 195 49.10 -8.52 -5.56
N SER A 196 49.56 -7.29 -5.78
CA SER A 196 50.58 -6.66 -4.95
C SER A 196 49.93 -5.80 -3.88
N ILE A 197 50.24 -6.08 -2.62
CA ILE A 197 49.80 -5.33 -1.46
C ILE A 197 50.95 -4.44 -1.02
N SER A 198 50.75 -3.13 -1.07
CA SER A 198 51.71 -2.14 -0.60
C SER A 198 51.15 -1.39 0.59
N GLY A 199 51.98 -1.07 1.58
CA GLY A 199 51.60 -0.26 2.74
C GLY A 199 52.36 1.04 2.78
N ARG A 200 51.70 2.08 3.28
CA ARG A 200 52.33 3.36 3.63
C ARG A 200 52.36 3.49 5.15
N SER A 201 53.56 3.63 5.71
CA SER A 201 53.72 3.97 7.12
C SER A 201 53.35 5.44 7.35
N THR A 202 52.85 5.79 8.55
CA THR A 202 52.52 7.18 8.89
C THR A 202 53.73 8.13 8.83
N ASN A 203 54.96 7.58 8.83
CA ASN A 203 56.20 8.33 8.83
C ASN A 203 56.93 8.35 7.47
N GLU A 204 56.47 7.61 6.47
CA GLU A 204 57.13 7.50 5.16
C GLU A 204 56.16 7.78 4.00
N SER A 205 56.61 8.61 3.04
CA SER A 205 55.83 9.00 1.86
C SER A 205 55.79 7.91 0.77
N ALA A 206 56.63 6.88 0.87
CA ALA A 206 56.77 5.82 -0.12
C ALA A 206 55.92 4.60 0.25
N TYR A 207 55.34 3.95 -0.75
CA TYR A 207 54.64 2.68 -0.59
C TYR A 207 55.66 1.53 -0.59
N THR A 208 55.66 0.74 0.47
CA THR A 208 56.53 -0.45 0.57
C THR A 208 55.71 -1.69 0.27
N GLU A 209 56.19 -2.54 -0.64
CA GLU A 209 55.54 -3.81 -0.96
C GLU A 209 55.62 -4.76 0.25
N ILE A 210 54.45 -5.20 0.75
CA ILE A 210 54.33 -6.08 1.91
C ILE A 210 54.20 -7.53 1.44
N GLN A 211 53.40 -7.76 0.40
CA GLN A 211 53.04 -9.09 -0.04
C GLN A 211 52.66 -9.09 -1.52
N ASN A 212 53.00 -10.17 -2.21
CA ASN A 212 52.61 -10.41 -3.60
C ASN A 212 51.98 -11.80 -3.72
N LEU A 213 50.74 -11.85 -4.20
CA LEU A 213 49.93 -13.07 -4.31
C LEU A 213 49.62 -13.36 -5.77
N HIS A 214 49.91 -14.59 -6.21
CA HIS A 214 49.64 -15.04 -7.58
C HIS A 214 48.42 -15.96 -7.65
N PHE A 215 47.49 -15.65 -8.56
CA PHE A 215 46.29 -16.43 -8.83
C PHE A 215 46.00 -16.53 -10.34
N GLU A 216 45.31 -17.58 -10.76
CA GLU A 216 44.92 -17.81 -12.16
C GLU A 216 43.40 -17.81 -12.26
N ILE A 217 42.83 -17.10 -13.23
CA ILE A 217 41.40 -17.11 -13.56
C ILE A 217 41.19 -18.04 -14.76
N ARG A 218 40.35 -19.07 -14.61
CA ARG A 218 39.97 -20.02 -15.67
C ARG A 218 38.48 -19.95 -15.98
#